data_AF-A0A545UKY0-F1
#
_entry.id   AF-A0A545UKY0-F1
#
_cell.length_a   1.000
_cell.length_b   1.000
_cell.length_c   1.000
_cell.angle_alpha   90.00
_cell.angle_beta   90.00
_cell.angle_gamma   90.00
#
_symmetry.space_group_name_H-M   'P 1'
#
loop_
_entity.id
_entity.type
_entity.pdbx_description
1 polymer ?
#
loop_
_entity_poly.entity_id
_entity_poly.type
_entity_poly.pdbx_seq_one_letter_code
_entity_poly.pdbx_strand_id
1 'polypeptide(L)'
;MPVGDNLPTVSYCKRQMRSFLPIAFQRWWNTVDRESYHGLQLKAELKKLPKLTLQRRQLGDILAARTHHGDFADYHERFNHEDAVIDCPCGRRKSPTHLFYCRKIPQPQASADPRACS
;
A
#
# COMPACT_ATOMS: atom_id res chain seq x y z
N MET A 1 24.75 -0.28 -47.12
CA MET A 1 25.34 -1.00 -45.97
C MET A 1 24.32 -2.02 -45.51
N PRO A 2 24.61 -3.34 -45.59
CA PRO A 2 23.66 -4.34 -45.13
C PRO A 2 23.65 -4.31 -43.60
N VAL A 3 22.47 -4.11 -43.01
CA VAL A 3 22.25 -4.24 -41.57
C VAL A 3 22.35 -5.72 -41.27
N GLY A 4 23.51 -6.18 -40.80
CA GLY A 4 23.71 -7.59 -40.44
C GLY A 4 22.73 -8.01 -39.35
N ASP A 5 22.29 -9.27 -39.43
CA ASP A 5 21.36 -9.96 -38.51
C ASP A 5 21.92 -10.11 -37.10
N ASN A 6 22.29 -9.01 -36.46
CA ASN A 6 22.71 -8.98 -35.08
C ASN A 6 21.46 -8.99 -34.22
N LEU A 7 21.14 -10.16 -33.68
CA LEU A 7 20.08 -10.28 -32.70
C LEU A 7 20.32 -9.29 -31.56
N PRO A 8 19.31 -8.48 -31.19
CA PRO A 8 19.47 -7.53 -30.12
C PRO A 8 19.84 -8.24 -28.81
N THR A 9 20.73 -7.61 -28.04
CA THR A 9 21.12 -8.17 -26.75
C THR A 9 19.92 -8.27 -25.81
N VAL A 10 19.94 -9.23 -24.89
CA VAL A 10 18.87 -9.40 -23.88
C VAL A 10 18.61 -8.10 -23.10
N SER A 11 19.66 -7.34 -22.79
CA SER A 11 19.55 -6.03 -22.12
C SER A 11 18.82 -4.99 -22.96
N TYR A 12 19.03 -4.97 -24.28
CA TYR A 12 18.30 -4.11 -25.22
C TYR A 12 16.82 -4.46 -25.24
N CYS A 13 16.49 -5.74 -25.43
CA CYS A 13 15.10 -6.21 -25.43
C CYS A 13 14.39 -5.90 -24.11
N LYS A 14 15.04 -6.16 -22.96
CA LYS A 14 14.49 -5.83 -21.63
C LYS A 14 14.20 -4.33 -21.48
N ARG A 15 15.09 -3.45 -21.95
CA ARG A 15 14.89 -2.00 -21.90
C ARG A 15 13.69 -1.57 -22.75
N GLN A 16 13.57 -2.11 -23.97
CA GLN A 16 12.45 -1.84 -24.86
C GLN A 16 11.11 -2.35 -24.29
N MET A 17 11.12 -3.52 -23.66
CA MET A 17 9.93 -4.02 -22.96
C MET A 17 9.56 -3.12 -21.77
N ARG A 18 10.53 -2.68 -20.97
CA ARG A 18 10.28 -1.78 -19.83
C ARG A 18 9.69 -0.43 -20.25
N SER A 19 10.07 0.12 -21.41
CA SER A 19 9.47 1.35 -21.92
C SER A 19 8.06 1.14 -22.48
N PHE A 20 7.79 -0.03 -23.06
CA PHE A 20 6.47 -0.36 -23.61
C PHE A 20 5.43 -0.72 -22.54
N LEU A 21 5.86 -1.35 -21.45
CA LEU A 21 4.96 -1.90 -20.42
C LEU A 21 3.97 -0.88 -19.83
N PRO A 22 4.36 0.35 -19.44
CA PRO A 22 3.41 1.33 -18.92
C PRO A 22 2.34 1.74 -19.93
N ILE A 23 2.70 1.81 -21.22
CA ILE A 23 1.78 2.17 -22.31
C ILE A 23 0.77 1.03 -22.52
N ALA A 24 1.26 -0.20 -22.60
CA ALA A 24 0.41 -1.39 -22.75
C ALA A 24 -0.55 -1.54 -21.56
N PHE A 25 -0.05 -1.33 -20.34
CA PHE A 25 -0.86 -1.38 -19.13
C PHE A 25 -1.95 -0.32 -19.12
N GLN A 26 -1.64 0.93 -19.46
CA GLN A 26 -2.65 2.00 -19.52
C GLN A 26 -3.73 1.71 -20.57
N ARG A 27 -3.34 1.18 -21.75
CA ARG A 27 -4.30 0.77 -22.79
C ARG A 27 -5.23 -0.32 -22.27
N TRP A 28 -4.67 -1.35 -21.63
CA TRP A 28 -5.46 -2.40 -21.01
C TRP A 28 -6.37 -1.86 -19.91
N TRP A 29 -5.87 -0.99 -19.02
CA TRP A 29 -6.68 -0.42 -17.95
C TRP A 29 -7.90 0.34 -18.47
N ASN A 30 -7.74 1.10 -19.55
CA ASN A 30 -8.84 1.81 -20.19
C ASN A 30 -9.90 0.86 -20.77
N THR A 31 -9.57 -0.41 -21.07
CA THR A 31 -10.55 -1.42 -21.49
C THR A 31 -11.28 -2.11 -20.34
N VAL A 32 -10.69 -2.08 -19.13
CA VAL A 32 -11.24 -2.73 -17.93
C VAL A 32 -12.15 -1.77 -17.15
N ASP A 33 -12.59 -0.69 -17.79
CA ASP A 33 -13.33 0.41 -17.19
C ASP A 33 -14.50 -0.09 -16.33
N ARG A 34 -14.31 -0.07 -15.01
CA ARG A 34 -15.31 -0.49 -14.04
C ARG A 34 -15.98 0.75 -13.49
N GLU A 35 -17.29 0.77 -13.60
CA GLU A 35 -18.12 1.90 -13.19
C GLU A 35 -17.89 2.26 -11.71
N SER A 36 -17.62 1.25 -10.87
CA SER A 36 -17.31 1.39 -9.45
C SER A 36 -16.01 2.14 -9.14
N TYR A 37 -15.09 2.27 -10.10
CA TYR A 37 -13.82 2.96 -9.91
C TYR A 37 -13.81 4.41 -10.40
N HIS A 38 -14.79 4.85 -11.19
CA HIS A 38 -14.85 6.23 -11.70
C HIS A 38 -14.88 7.27 -10.59
N GLY A 39 -15.64 7.01 -9.51
CA GLY A 39 -15.74 7.92 -8.36
C GLY A 39 -14.45 8.06 -7.55
N LEU A 40 -13.49 7.14 -7.73
CA LEU A 40 -12.25 7.13 -6.95
C LEU A 40 -11.12 7.98 -7.56
N GLN A 41 -11.29 8.45 -8.82
CA GLN A 41 -10.30 9.26 -9.55
C GLN A 41 -8.88 8.66 -9.54
N LEU A 42 -8.78 7.32 -9.51
CA LEU A 42 -7.51 6.60 -9.47
C LEU A 42 -6.93 6.46 -10.88
N LYS A 43 -5.67 6.87 -11.04
CA LYS A 43 -4.89 6.55 -12.23
C LYS A 43 -4.25 5.18 -12.05
N ALA A 44 -4.36 4.32 -13.06
CA ALA A 44 -3.66 3.06 -13.09
C ALA A 44 -2.20 3.28 -13.47
N GLU A 45 -1.38 3.51 -12.46
CA GLU A 45 0.07 3.68 -12.63
C GLU A 45 0.80 2.43 -12.15
N LEU A 46 1.73 1.92 -12.97
CA LEU A 46 2.65 0.84 -12.56
C LEU A 46 3.72 1.32 -11.57
N LYS A 47 3.82 2.63 -11.35
CA LYS A 47 4.76 3.21 -10.40
C LYS A 47 4.28 2.95 -8.98
N LYS A 48 5.24 2.67 -8.09
CA LYS A 48 4.93 2.59 -6.67
C LYS A 48 4.39 3.94 -6.19
N LEU A 49 3.16 3.95 -5.69
CA LEU A 49 2.58 5.15 -5.10
C LEU A 49 3.47 5.63 -3.94
N PRO A 50 3.77 6.94 -3.83
CA PRO A 50 4.57 7.45 -2.72
C PRO A 50 3.92 7.17 -1.36
N LYS A 51 2.59 7.00 -1.30
CA LYS A 51 1.87 6.56 -0.08
C LYS A 51 2.25 5.14 0.38
N LEU A 52 2.88 4.33 -0.47
CA LEU A 52 3.39 2.99 -0.17
C LEU A 52 4.87 2.99 0.28
N THR A 53 5.50 4.15 0.48
CA THR A 53 6.87 4.23 1.02
C THR A 53 6.92 4.07 2.54
N LEU A 54 5.78 4.15 3.22
CA LEU A 54 5.66 3.92 4.66
C LEU A 54 6.19 2.53 5.05
N GLN A 55 6.67 2.42 6.29
CA GLN A 55 7.03 1.12 6.85
C GLN A 55 5.81 0.19 6.81
N ARG A 56 6.03 -1.10 6.52
CA ARG A 56 4.96 -2.10 6.36
C ARG A 56 3.92 -2.06 7.48
N ARG A 57 4.37 -1.93 8.73
CA ARG A 57 3.49 -1.87 9.92
C ARG A 57 2.58 -0.64 9.90
N GLN A 58 3.16 0.55 9.75
CA GLN A 58 2.43 1.82 9.68
C GLN A 58 1.42 1.84 8.53
N LEU A 59 1.80 1.30 7.38
CA LEU A 59 0.88 1.18 6.25
C LEU A 59 -0.29 0.25 6.58
N GLY A 60 -0.02 -0.90 7.20
CA GLY A 60 -1.06 -1.84 7.65
C GLY A 60 -2.04 -1.19 8.61
N ASP A 61 -1.52 -0.47 9.60
CA ASP A 61 -2.30 0.29 10.59
C ASP A 61 -3.21 1.35 9.94
N ILE A 62 -2.70 2.12 8.99
CA ILE A 62 -3.49 3.14 8.27
C ILE A 62 -4.57 2.48 7.41
N LEU A 63 -4.25 1.36 6.74
CA LEU A 63 -5.22 0.64 5.92
C LEU A 63 -6.33 0.07 6.79
N ALA A 64 -5.99 -0.59 7.89
CA ALA A 64 -6.93 -1.09 8.89
C ALA A 64 -7.86 0.03 9.38
N ALA A 65 -7.29 1.16 9.80
CA ALA A 65 -8.06 2.30 10.30
C ALA A 65 -9.03 2.86 9.25
N ARG A 66 -8.60 2.98 7.99
CA ARG A 66 -9.43 3.50 6.90
C ARG A 66 -10.56 2.57 6.49
N THR A 67 -10.33 1.26 6.55
CA THR A 67 -11.32 0.28 6.14
C THR A 67 -12.17 -0.20 7.31
N HIS A 68 -11.94 0.31 8.53
CA HIS A 68 -12.59 -0.14 9.76
C HIS A 68 -12.44 -1.65 9.97
N HIS A 69 -11.29 -2.21 9.56
CA HIS A 69 -10.96 -3.62 9.73
C HIS A 69 -9.74 -3.77 10.64
N GLY A 70 -9.65 -4.89 11.35
CA GLY A 70 -8.54 -5.19 12.27
C GLY A 70 -9.00 -5.22 13.73
N ASP A 71 -8.08 -4.93 14.63
CA ASP A 71 -8.29 -4.97 16.09
C ASP A 71 -9.02 -3.71 16.60
N PHE A 72 -10.23 -3.47 16.09
CA PHE A 72 -11.11 -2.38 16.51
C PHE A 72 -12.42 -2.94 17.05
N ALA A 73 -12.94 -2.27 18.09
CA ALA A 73 -14.16 -2.71 18.78
C ALA A 73 -15.33 -2.89 17.81
N ASP A 74 -15.55 -1.92 16.91
CA ASP A 74 -16.68 -1.92 15.97
C ASP A 74 -16.62 -3.10 14.99
N TYR A 75 -15.42 -3.57 14.62
CA TYR A 75 -15.25 -4.76 13.79
C TYR A 75 -15.63 -6.01 14.56
N HIS A 76 -15.08 -6.18 15.77
CA HIS A 76 -15.34 -7.37 16.58
C HIS A 76 -16.80 -7.50 17.01
N GLU A 77 -17.46 -6.39 17.33
CA GLU A 77 -18.89 -6.39 17.65
C GLU A 77 -19.75 -6.73 16.44
N ARG A 78 -19.46 -6.16 15.26
CA ARG A 78 -20.21 -6.44 14.04
C ARG A 78 -20.18 -7.92 13.64
N PHE A 79 -19.07 -8.61 13.93
CA PHE A 79 -18.87 -10.02 13.61
C PHE A 79 -19.04 -10.95 14.83
N ASN A 80 -19.49 -10.42 15.97
CA ASN A 80 -19.73 -11.16 17.22
C ASN A 80 -18.54 -12.02 17.67
N HIS A 81 -17.33 -11.46 17.63
CA HIS A 81 -16.13 -12.11 18.17
C HIS A 81 -16.06 -11.89 19.68
N GLU A 82 -16.54 -12.85 20.47
CA GLU A 82 -16.68 -12.74 21.93
C GLU A 82 -15.34 -12.79 22.70
N ASP A 83 -14.32 -13.39 22.10
CA ASP A 83 -12.97 -13.51 22.65
C ASP A 83 -12.11 -12.25 22.42
N ALA A 84 -12.63 -11.27 21.69
CA ALA A 84 -11.88 -10.10 21.30
C ALA A 84 -11.81 -9.06 22.42
N VAL A 85 -10.60 -8.58 22.68
CA VAL A 85 -10.37 -7.47 23.59
C VAL A 85 -10.74 -6.16 22.88
N ILE A 86 -11.93 -5.63 23.12
CA ILE A 86 -12.42 -4.39 22.48
C ILE A 86 -11.88 -3.11 23.10
N ASP A 87 -11.32 -3.19 24.30
CA ASP A 87 -10.74 -2.07 25.03
C ASP A 87 -9.21 -2.11 25.02
N CYS A 88 -8.59 -0.96 24.84
CA CYS A 88 -7.16 -0.82 25.01
C CYS A 88 -6.79 -0.91 26.50
N PRO A 89 -5.59 -1.42 26.87
CA PRO A 89 -5.10 -1.36 28.25
C PRO A 89 -5.05 0.06 28.88
N CYS A 90 -5.23 1.12 28.10
CA CYS A 90 -5.42 2.47 28.62
C CYS A 90 -6.86 2.76 29.13
N GLY A 91 -7.77 1.79 29.03
CA GLY A 91 -9.18 1.90 29.43
C GLY A 91 -10.11 2.55 28.40
N ARG A 92 -9.63 2.82 27.18
CA ARG A 92 -10.45 3.37 26.10
C ARG A 92 -10.76 2.29 25.06
N ARG A 93 -11.96 2.37 24.51
CA ARG A 93 -12.41 1.55 23.38
C ARG A 93 -11.47 1.69 22.17
N LYS A 94 -11.13 0.56 21.54
CA LYS A 94 -10.27 0.52 20.35
C LYS A 94 -11.01 1.08 19.13
N SER A 95 -10.83 2.38 18.88
CA SER A 95 -11.31 3.04 17.66
C SER A 95 -10.22 3.08 16.58
N PRO A 96 -10.59 3.26 15.30
CA PRO A 96 -9.63 3.42 14.20
C PRO A 96 -8.58 4.52 14.42
N THR A 97 -8.93 5.57 15.15
CA THR A 97 -8.03 6.69 15.45
C THR A 97 -7.23 6.48 16.73
N HIS A 98 -7.60 5.51 17.57
CA HIS A 98 -7.02 5.28 18.88
C HIS A 98 -5.51 5.02 18.85
N LEU A 99 -5.06 4.30 17.83
CA LEU A 99 -3.66 3.97 17.58
C LEU A 99 -2.75 5.21 17.55
N PHE A 100 -3.24 6.34 17.05
CA PHE A 100 -2.41 7.52 16.80
C PHE A 100 -2.12 8.36 18.06
N TYR A 101 -2.89 8.21 19.14
CA TYR A 101 -2.74 9.03 20.35
C TYR A 101 -2.56 8.22 21.64
N CYS A 102 -2.77 6.91 21.62
CA CYS A 102 -2.64 6.08 22.81
C CYS A 102 -1.18 5.84 23.18
N ARG A 103 -0.79 6.25 24.39
CA ARG A 103 0.57 6.06 24.92
C ARG A 103 0.90 4.60 25.26
N LYS A 104 -0.11 3.76 25.48
CA LYS A 104 0.06 2.33 25.78
C LYS A 104 0.29 1.48 24.53
N ILE A 105 0.10 2.05 23.35
CA ILE A 105 0.35 1.39 22.08
C ILE A 105 1.81 1.65 21.68
N PRO A 106 2.62 0.59 21.47
CA PRO A 106 3.98 0.76 20.99
C PRO A 106 3.96 1.41 19.61
N GLN A 107 4.41 2.66 19.52
CA GLN A 107 4.58 3.34 18.24
C GLN A 107 5.71 2.63 17.48
N PRO A 108 5.55 2.37 16.17
CA PRO A 108 6.68 1.97 15.33
C PRO A 108 7.72 3.07 15.45
N GLN A 109 8.81 2.78 16.15
CA GLN A 109 9.91 3.70 16.30
C GLN A 109 10.38 3.98 14.88
N ALA A 110 10.27 5.24 14.43
CA ALA A 110 11.06 5.66 13.29
C ALA A 110 12.51 5.43 13.74
N SER A 111 13.14 4.37 13.23
CA SER A 111 14.56 4.17 13.41
C SER A 111 15.24 5.41 12.86
N ALA A 112 15.58 6.34 13.75
CA ALA A 112 16.64 7.30 13.49
C ALA A 112 17.88 6.45 13.33
N ASP A 113 18.28 6.18 12.10
CA ASP A 113 19.62 5.69 11.81
C ASP A 113 20.51 6.93 11.76
N PRO A 114 21.35 7.20 12.78
CA PRO A 114 22.25 8.34 12.75
C PRO A 114 23.56 8.04 11.99
N ARG A 115 23.64 6.94 11.21
CA ARG A 115 24.89 6.53 10.55
C ARG A 115 24.72 6.20 9.07
N ALA A 116 24.40 7.21 8.28
CA ALA A 116 24.61 7.18 6.83
C ALA A 116 25.36 8.44 6.35
N CYS A 117 26.53 8.67 6.92
CA CYS A 117 27.63 9.42 6.29
C CYS A 117 28.94 8.88 6.88
N SER A 118 29.63 8.06 6.10
CA SER A 118 31.09 7.90 6.03
C SER A 118 31.41 7.16 4.73
#